data_AF-A0A8J2KMP1-F1
#
_entry.id   AF-A0A8J2KMP1-F1
#
_cell.length_a   1.000
_cell.length_b   1.000
_cell.length_c   1.000
_cell.angle_alpha   90.00
_cell.angle_beta   90.00
_cell.angle_gamma   90.00
#
_symmetry.space_group_name_H-M   'P 1'
#
loop_
_entity.id
_entity.type
_entity.pdbx_description
1 polymer ?
#
loop_
_entity_poly.entity_id
_entity_poly.type
_entity_poly.pdbx_seq_one_letter_code
_entity_poly.pdbx_strand_id
1 'polypeptide(L)'
;PKANDPNNPVGGNSPMVKRFDLPKNTVLNASDVDRAVFWRNDEQGVYGTGHASFTVSPDGSEPWIVYHAMERPDVGWEGRTARAERFGWNPDGSPAFPRPSGFWVDLQTPPGQ
;
A
#
# COMPACT_ATOMS: atom_id res chain seq x y z
N PRO A 1 17.38 8.82 -7.82
CA PRO A 1 16.15 8.16 -8.31
C PRO A 1 16.49 7.07 -9.34
N LYS A 2 16.49 5.80 -8.92
CA LYS A 2 16.63 4.68 -9.87
C LYS A 2 15.24 4.28 -10.33
N ALA A 3 14.86 4.69 -11.54
CA ALA A 3 13.55 4.42 -12.12
C ALA A 3 13.21 2.91 -12.34
N ASN A 4 14.10 1.99 -11.94
CA ASN A 4 14.00 0.55 -12.20
C ASN A 4 14.37 -0.31 -10.96
N ASP A 5 14.19 0.21 -9.74
CA ASP A 5 14.29 -0.68 -8.56
C ASP A 5 13.04 -1.56 -8.50
N PRO A 6 13.14 -2.90 -8.65
CA PRO A 6 11.98 -3.78 -8.53
C PRO A 6 11.30 -3.68 -7.15
N ASN A 7 11.98 -3.14 -6.13
CA ASN A 7 11.44 -2.88 -4.80
C ASN A 7 10.90 -1.44 -4.61
N ASN A 8 11.06 -0.56 -5.62
CA ASN A 8 10.50 0.78 -5.63
C ASN A 8 10.14 1.21 -7.07
N PRO A 9 9.21 0.50 -7.75
CA PRO A 9 8.80 0.87 -9.10
C PRO A 9 8.16 2.26 -9.10
N VAL A 10 8.60 3.10 -10.03
CA VAL A 10 8.05 4.44 -10.26
C VAL A 10 6.80 4.26 -11.13
N GLY A 11 5.62 4.16 -10.53
CA GLY A 11 4.37 4.24 -11.29
C GLY A 11 3.17 3.51 -10.68
N GLY A 12 2.10 4.30 -10.47
CA GLY A 12 0.66 3.98 -10.57
C GLY A 12 0.07 2.74 -9.90
N ASN A 13 -1.21 2.85 -9.49
CA ASN A 13 -2.07 1.76 -9.00
C ASN A 13 -2.40 0.68 -10.06
N SER A 14 -1.50 0.40 -11.00
CA SER A 14 -1.72 -0.60 -12.05
C SER A 14 -1.85 -1.99 -11.41
N PRO A 15 -2.85 -2.79 -11.81
CA PRO A 15 -3.05 -4.13 -11.27
C PRO A 15 -1.79 -4.97 -11.53
N MET A 16 -1.27 -5.55 -10.46
CA MET A 16 0.04 -6.20 -10.46
C MET A 16 -0.01 -7.71 -10.71
N VAL A 17 -1.10 -8.16 -11.33
CA VAL A 17 -1.39 -9.58 -11.50
C VAL A 17 -0.77 -10.04 -12.81
N LYS A 18 -0.04 -11.15 -12.81
CA LYS A 18 0.53 -11.75 -14.03
C LYS A 18 -0.52 -12.29 -15.01
N ARG A 19 -1.77 -12.40 -14.56
CA ARG A 19 -2.90 -13.00 -15.28
C ARG A 19 -4.11 -12.09 -15.15
N PHE A 20 -4.52 -11.50 -16.27
CA PHE A 20 -5.58 -10.50 -16.34
C PHE A 20 -7.00 -11.09 -16.40
N ASP A 21 -7.14 -12.41 -16.60
CA ASP A 21 -8.43 -13.08 -16.74
C ASP A 21 -8.79 -13.96 -15.53
N LEU A 22 -8.57 -13.45 -14.32
CA LEU A 22 -9.00 -14.17 -13.12
C LEU A 22 -10.48 -13.89 -12.83
N PRO A 23 -11.27 -14.91 -12.46
CA PRO A 23 -12.62 -14.70 -11.96
C PRO A 23 -12.62 -13.71 -10.79
N LYS A 24 -13.70 -12.93 -10.67
CA LYS A 24 -13.94 -12.14 -9.46
C LYS A 24 -13.90 -13.05 -8.23
N ASN A 25 -13.36 -12.54 -7.12
CA ASN A 25 -13.17 -13.26 -5.85
C ASN A 25 -12.10 -14.38 -5.89
N THR A 26 -11.14 -14.30 -6.81
CA THR A 26 -9.99 -15.22 -6.80
C THR A 26 -9.04 -14.86 -5.64
N VAL A 27 -8.65 -15.87 -4.86
CA VAL A 27 -7.55 -15.73 -3.89
C VAL A 27 -6.22 -15.77 -4.64
N LEU A 28 -5.44 -14.70 -4.53
CA LEU A 28 -4.09 -14.62 -5.11
C LEU A 28 -3.07 -15.20 -4.14
N ASN A 29 -2.15 -15.99 -4.66
CA ASN A 29 -0.91 -16.36 -3.97
C ASN A 29 0.20 -15.36 -4.33
N ALA A 30 1.27 -15.33 -3.52
CA ALA A 30 2.44 -14.50 -3.81
C ALA A 30 3.07 -14.80 -5.19
N SER A 31 2.92 -16.03 -5.70
CA SER A 31 3.39 -16.41 -7.05
C SER A 31 2.62 -15.75 -8.19
N ASP A 32 1.39 -15.31 -7.92
CA ASP A 32 0.44 -14.81 -8.91
C ASP A 32 0.66 -13.32 -9.23
N VAL A 33 1.45 -12.62 -8.41
CA VAL A 33 1.91 -11.25 -8.62
C VAL A 33 3.37 -11.22 -9.09
N ASP A 34 3.74 -10.18 -9.84
CA ASP A 34 5.12 -9.99 -10.34
C ASP A 34 6.01 -9.14 -9.43
N ARG A 35 5.41 -8.48 -8.42
CA ARG A 35 6.05 -7.60 -7.46
C ARG A 35 5.24 -7.50 -6.16
N ALA A 36 5.76 -6.78 -5.17
CA ALA A 36 5.07 -6.53 -3.90
C ALA A 36 3.82 -5.64 -4.10
N VAL A 37 2.69 -5.95 -3.43
CA VAL A 37 1.39 -5.24 -3.59
C VAL A 37 1.35 -3.87 -2.96
N PHE A 38 2.27 -3.65 -2.03
CA PHE A 38 2.44 -2.43 -1.30
C PHE A 38 3.91 -2.35 -0.90
N TRP A 39 4.56 -1.24 -1.23
CA TRP A 39 6.02 -1.10 -1.11
C TRP A 39 6.41 0.32 -0.73
N ARG A 40 7.66 0.48 -0.30
CA ARG A 40 8.30 1.75 0.09
C ARG A 40 8.12 2.88 -0.94
N ASN A 41 8.15 4.13 -0.46
CA ASN A 41 8.10 5.33 -1.29
C ASN A 41 9.26 6.27 -0.94
N ASP A 42 10.39 6.09 -1.61
CA ASP A 42 11.62 6.86 -1.33
C ASP A 42 11.44 8.37 -1.58
N GLU A 43 10.58 8.75 -2.52
CA GLU A 43 10.28 10.17 -2.81
C GLU A 43 9.57 10.86 -1.64
N GLN A 44 8.90 10.09 -0.79
CA GLN A 44 8.18 10.57 0.40
C GLN A 44 8.84 10.10 1.70
N GLY A 45 10.06 9.56 1.63
CA GLY A 45 10.79 9.07 2.79
C GLY A 45 10.08 7.91 3.52
N VAL A 46 9.38 7.03 2.81
CA VAL A 46 8.69 5.88 3.41
C VAL A 46 9.46 4.61 3.14
N TYR A 47 9.90 3.92 4.20
CA TYR A 47 10.76 2.75 4.10
C TYR A 47 10.20 1.57 4.93
N GLY A 48 10.49 0.34 4.49
CA GLY A 48 10.16 -0.88 5.26
C GLY A 48 8.68 -1.02 5.60
N THR A 49 7.81 -0.84 4.61
CA THR A 49 6.35 -1.03 4.75
C THR A 49 6.03 -2.50 5.02
N GLY A 50 5.19 -2.81 6.01
CA GLY A 50 4.78 -4.20 6.25
C GLY A 50 3.86 -4.42 7.46
N HIS A 51 3.65 -5.71 7.79
CA HIS A 51 2.78 -6.18 8.87
C HIS A 51 1.43 -5.46 8.86
N ALA A 52 0.77 -5.51 7.71
CA ALA A 52 -0.46 -4.77 7.49
C ALA A 52 -1.68 -5.49 8.08
N SER A 53 -2.67 -4.69 8.45
CA SER A 53 -4.04 -5.07 8.80
C SER A 53 -5.01 -4.27 7.95
N PHE A 54 -6.27 -4.69 7.90
CA PHE A 54 -7.32 -3.99 7.15
C PHE A 54 -8.49 -3.65 8.06
N THR A 55 -9.07 -2.48 7.85
CA THR A 55 -10.26 -1.99 8.56
C THR A 55 -11.13 -1.18 7.60
N VAL A 56 -12.27 -0.72 8.09
CA VAL A 56 -13.11 0.28 7.43
C VAL A 56 -13.12 1.58 8.22
N SER A 57 -13.50 2.69 7.57
CA SER A 57 -13.76 3.97 8.25
C SER A 57 -14.84 3.82 9.34
N PRO A 58 -14.90 4.74 10.33
CA PRO A 58 -15.92 4.71 11.38
C PRO A 58 -17.37 4.62 10.87
N ASP A 59 -17.67 5.27 9.75
CA ASP A 59 -18.99 5.21 9.10
C ASP A 59 -19.19 3.97 8.20
N GLY A 60 -18.17 3.13 8.05
CA GLY A 60 -18.18 1.91 7.24
C GLY A 60 -18.07 2.11 5.72
N SER A 61 -17.88 3.34 5.24
CA SER A 61 -17.97 3.66 3.81
C SER A 61 -16.66 3.42 3.02
N GLU A 62 -15.50 3.43 3.68
CA GLU A 62 -14.21 3.36 3.00
C GLU A 62 -13.32 2.25 3.56
N PRO A 63 -12.58 1.51 2.72
CA PRO A 63 -11.62 0.53 3.18
C PRO A 63 -10.25 1.18 3.43
N TRP A 64 -9.59 0.74 4.50
CA TRP A 64 -8.32 1.30 4.97
C TRP A 64 -7.29 0.19 5.20
N ILE A 65 -6.06 0.45 4.75
CA ILE A 65 -4.89 -0.35 5.11
C ILE A 65 -4.19 0.31 6.30
N VAL A 66 -3.93 -0.48 7.34
CA VAL A 66 -3.13 -0.08 8.50
C VAL A 66 -1.81 -0.84 8.42
N TYR A 67 -0.68 -0.14 8.51
CA TYR A 67 0.63 -0.75 8.31
C TYR A 67 1.70 -0.03 9.13
N HIS A 68 2.89 -0.63 9.25
CA HIS A 68 4.05 0.09 9.78
C HIS A 68 5.00 0.54 8.68
N ALA A 69 5.67 1.67 8.88
CA ALA A 69 6.80 2.10 8.06
C ALA A 69 7.77 3.01 8.84
N MET A 70 8.95 3.23 8.27
CA MET A 70 10.01 4.09 8.81
C MET A 70 10.20 5.34 7.95
N GLU A 71 10.68 6.43 8.54
CA GLU A 71 11.07 7.67 7.84
C GLU A 71 12.47 7.60 7.20
N ARG A 72 13.28 6.62 7.61
CA ARG A 72 14.63 6.37 7.10
C ARG A 72 14.89 4.87 6.96
N PRO A 73 15.77 4.43 6.06
CA PRO A 73 16.01 3.00 5.84
C PRO A 73 16.87 2.31 6.91
N ASP A 74 17.57 3.06 7.76
CA ASP A 74 18.63 2.59 8.66
C ASP A 74 18.24 2.57 10.15
N VAL A 75 17.02 2.97 10.50
CA VAL A 75 16.56 3.11 11.90
C VAL A 75 16.04 1.82 12.53
N GLY A 76 15.73 0.80 11.72
CA GLY A 76 15.30 -0.51 12.20
C GLY A 76 14.00 -0.49 13.03
N TRP A 77 13.89 -1.38 14.02
CA TRP A 77 12.66 -1.66 14.77
C TRP A 77 12.05 -0.42 15.45
N GLU A 78 12.88 0.41 16.07
CA GLU A 78 12.47 1.58 16.85
C GLU A 78 11.95 2.74 15.99
N GLY A 79 12.33 2.78 14.70
CA GLY A 79 11.91 3.85 13.80
C GLY A 79 10.57 3.62 13.11
N ARG A 80 9.84 2.57 13.49
CA ARG A 80 8.56 2.22 12.86
C ARG A 80 7.42 3.02 13.49
N THR A 81 6.60 3.58 12.62
CA THR A 81 5.37 4.31 12.96
C THR A 81 4.18 3.53 12.42
N ALA A 82 3.07 3.51 13.15
CA ALA A 82 1.80 3.02 12.62
C ALA A 82 1.21 4.08 11.69
N ARG A 83 0.72 3.65 10.53
CA ARG A 83 0.14 4.51 9.48
C ARG A 83 -1.15 3.88 8.98
N ALA A 84 -2.07 4.71 8.50
CA ALA A 84 -3.32 4.26 7.92
C ALA A 84 -3.66 5.09 6.69
N GLU A 85 -4.01 4.43 5.59
CA GLU A 85 -4.41 5.10 4.35
C GLU A 85 -5.60 4.40 3.70
N ARG A 86 -6.48 5.20 3.10
CA ARG A 86 -7.60 4.70 2.29
C ARG A 86 -7.06 4.00 1.05
N PHE A 87 -7.67 2.89 0.67
CA PHE A 87 -7.43 2.25 -0.62
C PHE A 87 -8.72 2.10 -1.44
N GLY A 88 -8.58 1.71 -2.70
CA GLY A 88 -9.71 1.52 -3.61
C GLY A 88 -9.80 0.10 -4.17
N TRP A 89 -10.61 -0.06 -5.20
CA TRP A 89 -10.73 -1.30 -5.95
C TRP A 89 -10.47 -1.03 -7.43
N ASN A 90 -9.68 -1.89 -8.05
CA ASN A 90 -9.49 -1.90 -9.50
C ASN A 90 -10.75 -2.43 -10.20
N PRO A 91 -10.92 -2.20 -11.52
CA PRO A 91 -12.06 -2.71 -12.28
C PRO A 91 -12.20 -4.25 -12.25
N ASP A 92 -11.08 -4.97 -12.09
CA ASP A 92 -11.02 -6.42 -11.95
C ASP A 92 -11.43 -6.93 -10.55
N GLY A 93 -11.66 -6.03 -9.60
CA GLY A 93 -12.00 -6.33 -8.22
C GLY A 93 -10.79 -6.59 -7.31
N SER A 94 -9.56 -6.40 -7.79
CA SER A 94 -8.36 -6.44 -6.94
C SER A 94 -8.21 -5.15 -6.11
N PRO A 95 -7.58 -5.19 -4.91
CA PRO A 95 -7.32 -3.99 -4.12
C PRO A 95 -6.36 -3.05 -4.85
N ALA A 96 -6.71 -1.77 -4.89
CA ALA A 96 -5.87 -0.69 -5.39
C ALA A 96 -5.25 0.06 -4.21
N PHE A 97 -4.15 -0.47 -3.66
CA PHE A 97 -3.42 0.19 -2.56
C PHE A 97 -2.78 1.50 -3.01
N PRO A 98 -2.74 2.53 -2.15
CA PRO A 98 -2.07 3.79 -2.47
C PRO A 98 -0.55 3.60 -2.50
N ARG A 99 0.16 4.55 -3.09
CA ARG A 99 1.60 4.71 -2.82
C ARG A 99 1.74 5.30 -1.42
N PRO A 100 2.51 4.68 -0.49
CA PRO A 100 2.54 5.11 0.90
C PRO A 100 2.92 6.59 1.03
N SER A 101 2.20 7.28 1.90
CA SER A 101 2.38 8.69 2.17
C SER A 101 3.46 8.95 3.21
N GLY A 102 4.18 10.07 3.04
CA GLY A 102 5.21 10.53 3.98
C GLY A 102 4.62 10.85 5.36
N PHE A 103 5.44 10.80 6.40
CA PHE A 103 4.97 10.98 7.78
C PHE A 103 4.35 12.36 8.04
N TRP A 104 4.84 13.39 7.33
CA TRP A 104 4.38 14.79 7.45
C TRP A 104 3.33 15.18 6.40
N VAL A 105 2.75 14.21 5.69
CA VAL A 105 1.70 14.48 4.71
C VAL A 105 0.36 14.52 5.41
N ASP A 106 -0.36 15.62 5.25
CA ASP A 106 -1.75 15.72 5.70
C ASP A 106 -2.63 14.79 4.87
N LEU A 107 -3.23 13.81 5.54
CA LEU A 107 -4.17 12.87 4.95
C LEU A 107 -5.60 13.26 5.32
N GLN A 108 -6.53 12.95 4.43
CA GLN A 108 -7.94 13.10 4.73
C GLN A 108 -8.32 12.24 5.93
N THR A 109 -9.00 12.83 6.90
CA THR A 109 -9.52 12.09 8.06
C THR A 109 -10.56 11.06 7.60
N PRO A 110 -10.53 9.83 8.15
CA PRO A 110 -11.58 8.84 7.95
C PRO A 110 -12.98 9.45 8.21
N PRO A 111 -13.94 9.27 7.29
CA PRO A 111 -15.31 9.74 7.51
C PRO A 111 -15.93 9.18 8.79
N GLY A 112 -16.67 10.02 9.52
CA GLY A 112 -17.33 9.65 10.78
C GLY A 112 -16.45 9.73 12.03
N GLN A 113 -15.30 10.42 11.96
CA GLN A 113 -14.39 10.68 13.07
C GLN A 113 -14.56 12.10 13.65
#